data_AF-D3APH5-F1
#
_entry.id   AF-D3APH5-F1
#
_cell.length_a   1.000
_cell.length_b   1.000
_cell.length_c   1.000
_cell.angle_alpha   90.00
_cell.angle_beta   90.00
_cell.angle_gamma   90.00
#
_symmetry.space_group_name_H-M   'P 1'
#
loop_
_entity.id
_entity.type
_entity.pdbx_description
1 polymer ?
#
loop_
_entity_poly.entity_id
_entity_poly.type
_entity_poly.pdbx_seq_one_letter_code
_entity_poly.pdbx_strand_id
1 'polypeptide(L)'
;MKMIKGNGLLYTKNLGRRVWTHKWLYVLLAPAILYYVIFKYWPMYGVVIAFKDYNVFKGINGSEWAGLEVFRRIFKNANSNP
;
A
#
# COMPACT_ATOMS: atom_id res chain seq x y z
N MET A 1 -21.48 6.97 57.11
CA MET A 1 -20.48 6.56 56.11
C MET A 1 -21.21 6.32 54.77
N LYS A 2 -21.22 7.27 53.83
CA LYS A 2 -21.89 7.11 52.51
C LYS A 2 -20.81 6.86 51.46
N MET A 3 -20.87 5.68 50.86
CA MET A 3 -20.01 5.24 49.76
C MET A 3 -20.22 6.16 48.54
N ILE A 4 -19.19 6.92 48.19
CA ILE A 4 -19.10 7.68 46.94
C ILE A 4 -18.91 6.69 45.78
N LYS A 5 -19.96 6.46 44.99
CA LYS A 5 -19.85 5.74 43.72
C LYS A 5 -19.03 6.61 42.77
N GLY A 6 -17.85 6.11 42.40
CA GLY A 6 -16.98 6.73 41.41
C GLY A 6 -17.73 6.85 40.08
N ASN A 7 -17.88 8.08 39.61
CA ASN A 7 -18.29 8.35 38.24
C ASN A 7 -17.07 8.13 37.34
N GLY A 8 -16.83 6.88 36.97
CA GLY A 8 -15.98 6.56 35.83
C GLY A 8 -16.58 7.26 34.61
N LEU A 9 -15.96 8.37 34.20
CA LEU A 9 -16.24 9.07 32.95
C LEU A 9 -15.86 8.13 31.79
N LEU A 10 -16.68 7.12 31.53
CA LEU A 10 -16.59 6.32 30.33
C LEU A 10 -17.12 7.16 29.18
N TYR A 11 -16.27 8.07 28.72
CA TYR A 11 -16.49 8.88 27.52
C TYR A 11 -16.34 7.95 26.31
N THR A 12 -17.35 7.13 26.06
CA THR A 12 -17.43 6.32 24.84
C THR A 12 -17.62 7.26 23.66
N LYS A 13 -16.48 7.64 23.06
CA LYS A 13 -16.45 8.41 21.83
C LYS A 13 -17.05 7.56 20.73
N ASN A 14 -18.26 7.89 20.31
CA ASN A 14 -18.84 7.40 19.06
C ASN A 14 -18.00 7.92 17.87
N LEU A 15 -16.94 7.18 17.51
CA LEU A 15 -15.98 7.56 16.47
C LEU A 15 -16.66 7.68 15.10
N GLY A 16 -17.57 6.75 14.78
CA GLY A 16 -18.27 6.71 13.49
C GLY A 16 -19.16 7.93 13.25
N ARG A 17 -19.84 8.44 14.29
CA ARG A 17 -20.68 9.65 14.17
C ARG A 17 -19.85 10.89 13.88
N ARG A 18 -18.63 10.97 14.41
CA ARG A 18 -17.68 12.07 14.15
C ARG A 18 -17.15 12.07 12.72
N VAL A 19 -16.85 10.89 12.18
CA VAL A 19 -16.42 10.73 10.78
C VAL A 19 -17.53 11.16 9.82
N TRP A 20 -18.78 10.79 10.11
CA TRP A 20 -19.93 11.18 9.28
C TRP A 20 -20.21 12.70 9.27
N THR A 21 -20.04 13.38 10.41
CA THR A 21 -20.17 14.84 10.49
C THR A 21 -19.12 15.57 9.62
N HIS A 22 -17.90 15.04 9.53
CA HIS A 22 -16.79 15.65 8.80
C HIS A 22 -16.60 15.07 7.40
N LYS A 23 -17.61 14.38 6.85
CA LYS A 23 -17.55 13.73 5.52
C LYS A 23 -17.04 14.65 4.40
N TRP A 24 -17.39 15.94 4.45
CA TRP A 24 -16.96 16.92 3.45
C TRP A 24 -15.45 17.16 3.44
N LEU A 25 -14.80 17.10 4.61
CA LEU A 25 -13.34 17.19 4.71
C LEU A 25 -12.67 15.99 4.04
N TYR A 26 -13.24 14.79 4.24
CA TYR A 26 -12.76 13.57 3.59
C TYR A 26 -13.01 13.57 2.07
N VAL A 27 -14.12 14.14 1.60
CA VAL A 27 -14.43 14.28 0.17
C VAL A 27 -13.44 15.21 -0.52
N LEU A 28 -13.02 16.31 0.13
CA LEU A 28 -11.99 17.21 -0.41
C LEU A 28 -10.61 16.55 -0.46
N LEU A 29 -10.30 15.68 0.51
CA LEU A 29 -9.08 14.89 0.57
C LEU A 29 -9.08 13.71 -0.43
N ALA A 30 -10.26 13.18 -0.74
CA ALA A 30 -10.46 12.00 -1.58
C ALA A 30 -9.75 12.07 -2.95
N PRO A 31 -9.84 13.15 -3.75
CA PRO A 31 -9.14 13.20 -5.04
C PRO A 31 -7.62 13.20 -4.90
N ALA A 32 -7.07 13.82 -3.85
CA ALA A 32 -5.63 13.83 -3.60
C ALA A 32 -5.11 12.43 -3.22
N ILE A 33 -5.86 11.73 -2.35
CA ILE A 33 -5.56 10.34 -2.00
C ILE A 33 -5.71 9.43 -3.22
N LEU A 34 -6.80 9.58 -3.97
CA LEU A 34 -7.07 8.75 -5.14
C LEU A 34 -5.96 8.89 -6.18
N TYR A 35 -5.53 10.12 -6.45
CA TYR A 35 -4.37 10.38 -7.31
C TYR A 35 -3.12 9.68 -6.79
N TYR A 36 -2.82 9.81 -5.49
CA TYR A 36 -1.66 9.15 -4.90
C TYR A 36 -1.74 7.62 -5.01
N VAL A 37 -2.90 7.03 -4.77
CA VAL A 37 -3.09 5.58 -4.86
C VAL A 37 -2.88 5.09 -6.30
N ILE A 38 -3.48 5.78 -7.28
CA ILE A 38 -3.39 5.39 -8.69
C ILE A 38 -2.00 5.64 -9.26
N PHE A 39 -1.35 6.77 -8.95
CA PHE A 39 -0.09 7.14 -9.61
C PHE A 39 1.15 6.77 -8.82
N LYS A 40 1.09 6.59 -7.49
CA LYS A 40 2.24 6.13 -6.69
C LYS A 40 2.12 4.68 -6.26
N TYR A 41 0.95 4.25 -5.79
CA TYR A 41 0.80 2.89 -5.27
C TYR A 41 0.64 1.87 -6.41
N TRP A 42 0.00 2.24 -7.51
CA TRP A 42 -0.11 1.36 -8.67
C TRP A 42 1.24 1.01 -9.30
N PRO A 43 2.16 1.96 -9.60
CA PRO A 43 3.48 1.60 -10.13
C PRO A 43 4.32 0.77 -9.15
N MET A 44 4.07 0.88 -7.85
CA MET A 44 4.75 0.03 -6.85
C MET A 44 4.38 -1.45 -6.99
N TYR A 45 3.20 -1.80 -7.52
CA TYR A 45 2.91 -3.20 -7.90
C TYR A 45 3.80 -3.67 -9.06
N GLY A 46 4.21 -2.77 -9.95
CA GLY A 46 5.17 -3.06 -11.02
C GLY A 46 6.56 -3.44 -10.50
N VAL A 47 6.94 -2.99 -9.30
CA VAL A 47 8.20 -3.39 -8.66
C VAL A 47 8.26 -4.89 -8.41
N VAL A 48 7.11 -5.54 -8.14
CA VAL A 48 7.04 -7.00 -7.97
C VAL A 48 7.40 -7.74 -9.26
N ILE A 49 7.16 -7.13 -10.42
CA ILE A 49 7.51 -7.69 -11.74
C ILE A 49 9.04 -7.72 -11.92
N ALA A 50 9.78 -6.77 -11.34
CA ALA A 50 11.25 -6.76 -11.40
C ALA A 50 11.89 -7.95 -10.64
N PHE A 51 11.16 -8.58 -9.73
CA PHE A 51 11.59 -9.75 -8.97
C PHE A 51 11.13 -11.09 -9.59
N LYS A 52 10.40 -11.04 -10.72
CA LYS A 52 9.93 -12.20 -11.47
C LYS A 52 10.57 -12.20 -12.86
N ASP A 53 10.82 -13.37 -13.44
CA ASP A 53 11.22 -13.48 -14.87
C ASP A 53 9.96 -13.30 -15.72
N TYR A 54 9.53 -12.04 -15.86
CA TYR A 54 8.28 -11.67 -16.50
C TYR A 54 8.35 -11.91 -18.01
N ASN A 55 7.90 -13.09 -18.43
CA ASN A 55 7.71 -13.39 -19.83
C ASN A 55 6.30 -12.94 -20.25
N VAL A 56 6.22 -11.86 -21.04
CA VAL A 56 4.97 -11.23 -21.50
C VAL A 56 4.06 -12.23 -22.23
N PHE A 57 4.65 -13.28 -22.83
CA PHE A 57 3.93 -14.34 -23.55
C PHE A 57 3.30 -15.42 -22.64
N LYS A 58 3.70 -15.55 -21.37
CA LYS A 58 3.16 -16.54 -20.41
C LYS A 58 2.22 -15.94 -19.35
N GLY A 59 2.11 -14.60 -19.28
CA GLY A 59 1.24 -13.90 -18.33
C GLY A 59 1.76 -13.82 -16.89
N ILE A 60 1.18 -12.92 -16.09
CA ILE A 60 1.60 -12.57 -14.70
C ILE A 60 1.60 -13.79 -13.75
N ASN A 61 0.79 -14.81 -14.05
CA ASN A 61 0.60 -16.01 -13.21
C ASN A 61 1.47 -17.21 -13.62
N GLY A 62 2.23 -17.13 -14.73
CA GLY A 62 3.02 -18.26 -15.25
C GLY A 62 4.54 -18.14 -15.10
N SER A 63 5.04 -16.99 -14.60
CA SER A 63 6.47 -16.75 -14.43
C SER A 63 6.95 -17.27 -13.08
N GLU A 64 7.91 -18.20 -13.09
CA GLU A 64 8.60 -18.69 -11.90
C GLU A 64 9.29 -17.53 -11.15
N TRP A 65 9.38 -17.65 -9.83
CA TRP A 65 9.99 -16.64 -8.97
C TRP A 65 11.51 -16.64 -9.17
N ALA A 66 12.00 -15.81 -10.08
CA ALA A 66 13.42 -15.75 -10.46
C ALA A 66 14.33 -15.06 -9.44
N GLY A 67 13.77 -14.38 -8.43
CA GLY A 67 14.51 -13.83 -7.31
C GLY A 67 15.65 -12.90 -7.76
N LEU A 68 16.89 -13.25 -7.42
CA LEU A 68 18.09 -12.44 -7.70
C LEU A 68 18.78 -12.79 -9.03
N GLU A 69 18.26 -13.74 -9.81
CA GLU A 69 18.90 -14.13 -11.07
C GLU A 69 18.85 -13.00 -12.11
N VAL A 70 17.73 -12.26 -12.17
CA VAL A 70 17.56 -11.08 -13.03
C VAL A 70 18.62 -10.02 -12.72
N PHE A 71 18.84 -9.74 -11.43
CA PHE A 71 19.90 -8.82 -10.99
C PHE A 71 21.28 -9.33 -11.39
N ARG A 72 21.59 -10.62 -11.16
CA ARG A 72 22.87 -11.21 -11.60
C ARG A 72 23.11 -11.09 -13.09
N ARG A 73 22.08 -11.29 -13.94
CA ARG A 73 22.18 -11.11 -15.40
C ARG A 73 22.46 -9.66 -15.78
N ILE A 74 21.76 -8.70 -15.18
CA ILE A 74 21.96 -7.27 -15.42
C ILE A 74 23.40 -6.86 -15.04
N PHE A 75 23.87 -7.24 -13.85
CA PHE A 75 25.22 -6.91 -13.39
C PHE A 75 26.33 -7.65 -14.18
N LYS A 76 26.08 -8.88 -14.63
CA LYS A 76 27.02 -9.62 -15.48
C LYS A 76 27.16 -8.99 -16.87
N ASN A 77 26.05 -8.58 -17.49
CA ASN A 77 26.05 -7.91 -18.79
C ASN A 77 26.60 -6.47 -18.72
N ALA A 78 26.46 -5.79 -17.58
CA ALA A 78 27.03 -4.46 -17.39
C ALA A 78 28.58 -4.47 -17.32
N ASN A 79 29.19 -5.58 -16.93
CA ASN A 79 30.64 -5.78 -16.88
C ASN A 79 31.20 -6.42 -18.17
N SER A 80 30.36 -6.96 -19.05
CA SER A 80 30.79 -7.37 -20.39
C SER A 80 30.85 -6.15 -21.30
N ASN A 81 31.90 -5.35 -21.12
CA ASN A 81 32.46 -4.52 -22.18
C ASN A 81 32.60 -5.39 -23.46
N PRO A 82 32.46 -4.86 -24.68
CA PRO A 82 32.97 -5.59 -25.84
C PRO A 82 34.44 -5.98 -25.65
#